data_AF-A0A9X2HV30-F1
#
_entry.id   AF-A0A9X2HV30-F1
#
_cell.length_a   1.000
_cell.length_b   1.000
_cell.length_c   1.000
_cell.angle_alpha   90.00
_cell.angle_beta   90.00
_cell.angle_gamma   90.00
#
_symmetry.space_group_name_H-M   'P 1'
#
loop_
_entity.id
_entity.type
_entity.pdbx_description
1 polymer ?
#
loop_
_entity_poly.entity_id
_entity_poly.type
_entity_poly.pdbx_seq_one_letter_code
_entity_poly.pdbx_strand_id
1 'polypeptide(L)'
;MNMLPKPIGKRAVYIPGSLSEIYDMLGSMILGAPTFVDKTGYFPEHDIDYCFQQLTEGFAVVRSKLGEERYATLIGLAARAKALFAADPNGENGKTDEGYPVLFEMEEIIKDASRRRFAAKVRDDEGEVTGD
;
A
#
# COMPACT_ATOMS: atom_id res chain seq x y z
N MET A 1 7.05 -34.36 14.40
CA MET A 1 6.79 -34.34 12.95
C MET A 1 6.07 -33.04 12.67
N ASN A 2 6.80 -31.99 12.29
CA ASN A 2 6.19 -30.69 11.97
C ASN A 2 5.48 -30.82 10.62
N MET A 3 4.14 -30.76 10.64
CA MET A 3 3.40 -30.58 9.40
C MET A 3 3.63 -29.14 8.95
N LEU A 4 4.40 -28.97 7.87
CA LEU A 4 4.36 -27.74 7.10
C LEU A 4 2.90 -27.55 6.63
N PRO A 5 2.30 -26.35 6.79
CA PRO A 5 0.97 -26.10 6.28
C PRO A 5 0.96 -26.37 4.77
N LYS A 6 -0.08 -27.10 4.31
CA LYS A 6 -0.32 -27.29 2.87
C LYS A 6 -0.40 -25.92 2.20
N PRO A 7 0.14 -25.76 0.97
CA PRO A 7 0.01 -24.52 0.24
C PRO A 7 -1.48 -24.25 0.04
N ILE A 8 -1.95 -23.18 0.65
CA ILE A 8 -3.30 -22.66 0.42
C ILE A 8 -3.24 -22.12 -1.01
N GLY A 9 -4.06 -22.67 -1.92
CA GLY A 9 -4.09 -22.19 -3.30
C GLY A 9 -4.23 -20.67 -3.34
N LYS A 10 -3.52 -20.01 -4.27
CA LYS A 10 -3.36 -18.55 -4.39
C LYS A 10 -4.65 -17.84 -3.96
N ARG A 11 -4.70 -17.31 -2.72
CA ARG A 11 -5.87 -16.57 -2.23
C ARG A 11 -6.04 -15.35 -3.12
N ALA A 12 -7.29 -14.95 -3.37
CA ALA A 12 -7.55 -13.68 -4.02
C ALA A 12 -6.85 -12.58 -3.20
N VAL A 13 -6.08 -11.74 -3.87
CA VAL A 13 -5.35 -10.62 -3.27
C VAL A 13 -6.38 -9.75 -2.52
N TYR A 14 -6.17 -9.52 -1.22
CA TYR A 14 -7.01 -8.56 -0.48
C TYR A 14 -6.76 -7.16 -1.04
N ILE A 15 -7.80 -6.43 -1.45
CA ILE A 15 -7.67 -5.07 -1.97
C ILE A 15 -8.26 -4.09 -0.96
N PRO A 16 -7.47 -3.13 -0.44
CA PRO A 16 -7.99 -2.16 0.53
C PRO A 16 -9.03 -1.26 -0.13
N GLY A 17 -10.15 -1.07 0.56
CA GLY A 17 -11.35 -0.39 0.06
C GLY A 17 -11.49 1.06 0.50
N SER A 18 -10.66 1.53 1.43
CA SER A 18 -10.75 2.87 2.02
C SER A 18 -9.40 3.59 2.05
N LEU A 19 -9.43 4.92 2.23
CA LEU A 19 -8.21 5.71 2.39
C LEU A 19 -7.49 5.31 3.68
N SER A 20 -8.24 5.00 4.75
CA SER A 20 -7.68 4.52 6.02
C SER A 20 -6.96 3.17 5.85
N GLU A 21 -7.55 2.21 5.14
CA GLU A 21 -6.91 0.92 4.90
C GLU A 21 -5.66 1.04 4.02
N ILE A 22 -5.67 1.93 3.04
CA ILE A 22 -4.49 2.24 2.22
C ILE A 22 -3.39 2.89 3.07
N TYR A 23 -3.75 3.77 4.00
CA TYR A 23 -2.80 4.38 4.93
C TYR A 23 -2.15 3.33 5.83
N ASP A 24 -2.93 2.42 6.42
CA ASP A 24 -2.41 1.32 7.25
C ASP A 24 -1.51 0.38 6.44
N MET A 25 -1.87 0.10 5.18
CA MET A 25 -1.06 -0.71 4.29
C MET A 25 0.28 -0.05 3.94
N LEU A 26 0.30 1.26 3.68
CA LEU A 26 1.55 2.00 3.46
C LEU A 26 2.48 1.91 4.68
N GLY A 27 1.93 2.06 5.88
CA GLY A 27 2.67 1.84 7.13
C GLY A 27 3.24 0.42 7.24
N SER A 28 2.48 -0.60 6.85
CA SER A 28 2.95 -1.98 6.78
C SER A 28 4.08 -2.17 5.75
N MET A 29 3.97 -1.57 4.56
CA MET A 29 5.01 -1.62 3.52
C MET A 29 6.31 -0.95 3.97
N ILE A 30 6.23 0.16 4.71
CA ILE A 30 7.39 0.83 5.30
C ILE A 30 8.10 -0.12 6.29
N LEU A 31 7.37 -0.84 7.13
CA LEU A 31 7.96 -1.81 8.06
C LEU A 31 8.50 -3.08 7.38
N GLY A 32 7.97 -3.43 6.19
CA GLY A 32 8.35 -4.62 5.44
C GLY A 32 9.53 -4.43 4.47
N ALA A 33 9.85 -3.18 4.11
CA ALA A 33 10.92 -2.87 3.17
C ALA A 33 12.33 -3.24 3.70
N PRO A 34 13.30 -3.50 2.80
CA PRO A 34 13.14 -3.66 1.36
C PRO A 34 12.68 -5.05 0.93
N THR A 35 12.59 -5.99 1.89
CA THR A 35 12.42 -7.42 1.56
C THR A 35 11.00 -7.78 1.17
N PHE A 36 9.99 -7.11 1.75
CA PHE A 36 8.57 -7.46 1.61
C PHE A 36 8.34 -8.96 1.85
N VAL A 37 9.03 -9.55 2.83
CA VAL A 37 8.88 -10.97 3.16
C VAL A 37 8.06 -11.11 4.42
N ASP A 38 7.00 -11.92 4.36
CA ASP A 38 6.35 -12.39 5.58
C ASP A 38 7.24 -13.38 6.34
N LYS A 39 7.94 -12.86 7.35
CA LYS A 39 8.81 -13.67 8.22
C LYS A 39 8.04 -14.61 9.14
N THR A 40 6.71 -14.45 9.26
CA THR A 40 5.87 -15.33 10.08
C THR A 40 5.48 -16.61 9.36
N GLY A 41 5.52 -16.60 8.02
CA GLY A 41 5.17 -17.72 7.16
C GLY A 41 3.66 -17.98 7.03
N TYR A 42 2.81 -17.06 7.48
CA TYR A 42 1.36 -17.13 7.32
C TYR A 42 0.92 -16.73 5.90
N PHE A 43 1.67 -15.85 5.25
CA PHE A 43 1.42 -15.29 3.93
C PHE A 43 2.72 -15.22 3.11
N PRO A 44 3.38 -16.35 2.84
CA PRO A 44 4.65 -16.39 2.12
C PRO A 44 4.56 -15.84 0.68
N GLU A 45 3.35 -15.72 0.13
CA GLU A 45 3.07 -15.11 -1.17
C GLU A 45 2.98 -13.57 -1.17
N HIS A 46 3.03 -12.93 0.01
CA HIS A 46 3.02 -11.46 0.13
C HIS A 46 4.41 -10.90 -0.16
N ASP A 47 4.88 -10.99 -1.40
CA ASP A 47 6.13 -10.40 -1.88
C ASP A 47 5.95 -8.95 -2.37
N ILE A 48 7.03 -8.35 -2.91
CA ILE A 48 6.99 -7.00 -3.47
C ILE A 48 5.95 -6.85 -4.60
N ASP A 49 5.75 -7.87 -5.43
CA ASP A 49 4.77 -7.81 -6.52
C ASP A 49 3.36 -7.80 -5.95
N TYR A 50 3.09 -8.64 -4.95
CA TYR A 50 1.84 -8.69 -4.23
C TYR A 50 1.53 -7.36 -3.54
N CYS A 51 2.46 -6.81 -2.75
CA CYS A 51 2.26 -5.54 -2.03
C CYS A 51 1.96 -4.37 -2.97
N PHE A 52 2.70 -4.24 -4.07
CA PHE A 52 2.47 -3.15 -5.02
C PHE A 52 1.24 -3.38 -5.91
N GLN A 53 0.83 -4.63 -6.14
CA GLN A 53 -0.46 -4.94 -6.75
C GLN A 53 -1.61 -4.48 -5.84
N GLN A 54 -1.58 -4.85 -4.55
CA GLN A 54 -2.56 -4.40 -3.56
C GLN A 54 -2.68 -2.89 -3.50
N LEU A 55 -1.53 -2.20 -3.46
CA LEU A 55 -1.48 -0.74 -3.40
C LEU A 55 -2.10 -0.06 -4.63
N THR A 56 -1.73 -0.50 -5.82
CA THR A 56 -2.21 0.13 -7.06
C THR A 56 -3.68 -0.19 -7.35
N GLU A 57 -4.15 -1.39 -7.03
CA GLU A 57 -5.57 -1.74 -7.11
C GLU A 57 -6.39 -1.01 -6.05
N GLY A 58 -5.88 -0.87 -4.82
CA GLY A 58 -6.50 -0.06 -3.77
C GLY A 58 -6.68 1.40 -4.19
N PHE A 59 -5.64 2.02 -4.77
CA PHE A 59 -5.76 3.37 -5.35
C PHE A 59 -6.86 3.47 -6.41
N ALA A 60 -7.06 2.44 -7.22
CA ALA A 60 -8.12 2.41 -8.22
C ALA A 60 -9.52 2.34 -7.58
N VAL A 61 -9.66 1.58 -6.48
CA VAL A 61 -10.92 1.50 -5.72
C VAL A 61 -11.30 2.86 -5.13
N VAL A 62 -10.35 3.56 -4.52
CA VAL A 62 -10.60 4.88 -3.89
C VAL A 62 -10.43 6.07 -4.86
N ARG A 63 -10.31 5.83 -6.17
CA ARG A 63 -10.03 6.87 -7.16
C ARG A 63 -11.02 8.04 -7.12
N SER A 64 -12.30 7.76 -6.92
CA SER A 64 -13.34 8.78 -6.79
C SER A 64 -13.16 9.66 -5.54
N LYS A 65 -12.55 9.12 -4.47
CA LYS A 65 -12.25 9.83 -3.22
C LYS A 65 -10.99 10.69 -3.34
N LEU A 66 -10.02 10.26 -4.15
CA LEU A 66 -8.75 10.96 -4.41
C LEU A 66 -8.88 12.11 -5.42
N GLY A 67 -9.68 11.89 -6.46
CA GLY A 67 -9.63 12.66 -7.70
C GLY A 67 -8.49 12.23 -8.62
N GLU A 68 -8.65 12.53 -9.91
CA GLU A 68 -7.78 12.05 -11.00
C GLU A 68 -6.30 12.44 -10.84
N GLU A 69 -6.03 13.67 -10.42
CA GLU A 69 -4.66 14.18 -10.26
C GLU A 69 -3.90 13.40 -9.19
N ARG A 70 -4.48 13.25 -7.99
CA ARG A 70 -3.86 12.48 -6.91
C ARG A 70 -3.70 11.03 -7.27
N TYR A 71 -4.72 10.43 -7.91
CA TYR A 71 -4.65 9.05 -8.37
C TYR A 71 -3.47 8.83 -9.33
N ALA A 72 -3.33 9.69 -10.35
CA ALA A 72 -2.22 9.59 -11.30
C ALA A 72 -0.85 9.75 -10.62
N THR A 73 -0.72 10.69 -9.69
CA THR A 73 0.50 10.87 -8.89
C THR A 73 0.83 9.62 -8.07
N LEU A 74 -0.14 9.05 -7.36
CA LEU A 74 0.04 7.84 -6.55
C LEU A 74 0.47 6.64 -7.38
N ILE A 75 -0.10 6.45 -8.58
CA ILE A 75 0.34 5.38 -9.51
C ILE A 75 1.79 5.58 -9.93
N GLY A 76 2.20 6.82 -10.24
CA GLY A 76 3.58 7.14 -10.60
C GLY A 76 4.56 6.90 -9.44
N LEU A 77 4.20 7.32 -8.23
CA LEU A 77 5.00 7.10 -7.02
C LEU A 77 5.12 5.61 -6.69
N ALA A 78 4.04 4.83 -6.79
CA ALA A 78 4.07 3.39 -6.57
C ALA A 78 5.01 2.68 -7.55
N ALA A 79 4.95 3.02 -8.84
CA ALA A 79 5.86 2.46 -9.84
C ALA A 79 7.33 2.80 -9.54
N ARG A 80 7.60 4.04 -9.13
CA ARG A 80 8.95 4.50 -8.75
C ARG A 80 9.46 3.77 -7.51
N ALA A 81 8.66 3.70 -6.44
CA ALA A 81 9.04 3.02 -5.20
C ALA A 81 9.33 1.53 -5.47
N LYS A 82 8.46 0.85 -6.23
CA LYS A 82 8.67 -0.55 -6.62
C LYS A 82 10.00 -0.75 -7.33
N ALA A 83 10.33 0.10 -8.30
CA ALA A 83 11.59 0.02 -9.02
C ALA A 83 12.81 0.23 -8.12
N LEU A 84 12.73 1.15 -7.14
CA LEU A 84 13.81 1.41 -6.19
C LEU A 84 14.06 0.21 -5.28
N PHE A 85 13.01 -0.36 -4.68
CA PHE A 85 13.16 -1.54 -3.82
C PHE A 85 13.57 -2.79 -4.60
N ALA A 86 13.04 -2.99 -5.81
CA ALA A 86 13.44 -4.10 -6.67
C ALA A 86 14.92 -4.02 -7.10
N ALA A 87 15.47 -2.81 -7.19
CA ALA A 87 16.89 -2.59 -7.47
C ALA A 87 17.79 -2.86 -6.25
N ASP A 88 17.24 -3.01 -5.04
CA ASP A 88 17.99 -3.20 -3.79
C ASP A 88 17.32 -4.20 -2.84
N PRO A 89 17.13 -5.45 -3.28
CA PRO A 89 16.37 -6.45 -2.54
C PRO A 89 16.99 -6.80 -1.17
N ASN A 90 18.28 -6.50 -0.98
CA ASN A 90 19.03 -6.77 0.25
C ASN A 90 19.36 -5.51 1.07
N GLY A 91 19.04 -4.30 0.58
CA GLY A 91 19.38 -3.05 1.28
C GLY A 91 20.87 -2.71 1.29
N GLU A 92 21.62 -3.07 0.24
CA GLU A 92 23.09 -2.98 0.19
C GLU A 92 23.60 -1.88 -0.74
N ASN A 93 22.76 -1.31 -1.62
CA ASN A 93 23.20 -0.32 -2.61
C ASN A 93 22.57 1.08 -2.47
N GLY A 94 21.75 1.28 -1.43
CA GLY A 94 21.16 2.57 -1.09
C GLY A 94 19.86 2.92 -1.82
N LYS A 95 19.40 2.11 -2.78
CA LYS A 95 18.09 2.37 -3.43
C LYS A 95 16.91 2.14 -2.49
N THR A 96 17.08 1.31 -1.46
CA THR A 96 16.10 1.19 -0.36
C THR A 96 15.88 2.54 0.33
N ASP A 97 16.95 3.27 0.63
CA ASP A 97 16.88 4.58 1.30
C ASP A 97 16.25 5.64 0.39
N GLU A 98 16.43 5.52 -0.94
CA GLU A 98 15.72 6.35 -1.91
C GLU A 98 14.21 6.00 -2.00
N GLY A 99 13.84 4.74 -1.71
CA GLY A 99 12.47 4.25 -1.78
C GLY A 99 11.58 4.70 -0.62
N TYR A 100 12.12 4.79 0.60
CA TYR A 100 11.38 5.20 1.80
C TYR A 100 10.69 6.57 1.65
N PRO A 101 11.37 7.65 1.21
CA PRO A 101 10.73 8.94 0.98
C PRO A 101 9.53 8.88 0.03
N VAL A 102 9.58 7.98 -0.96
CA VAL A 102 8.47 7.80 -1.93
C VAL A 102 7.25 7.18 -1.24
N LEU A 103 7.44 6.22 -0.32
CA LEU A 103 6.34 5.67 0.48
C LEU A 103 5.71 6.73 1.40
N PHE A 104 6.54 7.54 2.08
CA PHE A 104 6.06 8.63 2.94
C PHE A 104 5.33 9.72 2.15
N GLU A 105 5.75 10.01 0.92
CA GLU A 105 5.06 10.94 0.03
C GLU A 105 3.65 10.43 -0.30
N MET A 106 3.51 9.12 -0.58
CA MET A 106 2.19 8.50 -0.78
C MET A 106 1.33 8.59 0.49
N GLU A 107 1.89 8.32 1.67
CA GLU A 107 1.16 8.44 2.95
C GLU A 107 0.59 9.84 3.15
N GLU A 108 1.38 10.88 2.89
CA GLU A 108 0.92 12.26 3.07
C GLU A 108 -0.15 12.66 2.05
N ILE A 109 -0.12 12.13 0.81
CA ILE A 109 -1.20 12.34 -0.16
C ILE A 109 -2.51 11.71 0.32
N ILE A 110 -2.46 10.46 0.81
CA ILE A 110 -3.63 9.75 1.32
C ILE A 110 -4.21 10.48 2.53
N LYS A 111 -3.34 10.89 3.46
CA LYS A 111 -3.71 11.63 4.67
C LYS A 111 -4.30 13.01 4.37
N ASP A 112 -3.75 13.76 3.41
CA ASP A 112 -4.33 15.02 2.92
C ASP A 112 -5.73 14.78 2.34
N ALA A 113 -5.91 13.73 1.52
CA ALA A 113 -7.20 13.39 0.96
C ALA A 113 -8.25 13.11 2.06
N SER A 114 -7.92 12.27 3.04
CA SER A 114 -8.82 11.98 4.17
C SER A 114 -9.16 13.23 4.99
N ARG A 115 -8.15 14.07 5.29
CA ARG A 115 -8.35 15.34 6.02
C ARG A 115 -9.30 16.28 5.28
N ARG A 116 -9.18 16.39 3.96
CA ARG A 116 -10.05 17.24 3.14
C ARG A 116 -11.49 16.74 3.12
N ARG A 117 -11.69 15.43 2.99
CA ARG A 117 -13.03 14.82 3.04
C ARG A 117 -13.70 15.04 4.40
N PHE A 118 -12.96 14.83 5.49
CA PHE A 118 -13.43 15.09 6.84
C PHE A 118 -13.81 16.57 7.05
N ALA A 119 -12.93 17.50 6.65
CA ALA A 119 -13.20 18.94 6.74
C ALA A 119 -14.42 19.38 5.91
N ALA A 120 -14.64 18.75 4.76
CA ALA A 120 -15.79 18.97 3.91
C ALA A 120 -17.07 18.25 4.39
N LYS A 121 -17.01 17.47 5.47
CA LYS A 121 -18.11 16.67 6.01
C LYS A 121 -18.74 15.73 4.97
N VAL A 122 -17.91 15.21 4.06
CA VAL A 122 -18.34 14.16 3.13
C VAL A 122 -18.64 12.92 3.97
N ARG A 123 -19.81 12.33 3.76
CA ARG A 123 -20.18 11.07 4.40
C ARG A 123 -19.57 9.91 3.63
N ASP A 124 -19.09 8.92 4.36
CA ASP A 124 -18.67 7.64 3.81
C ASP A 124 -19.88 6.76 3.45
N ASP A 125 -19.59 5.51 3.07
CA ASP A 125 -20.56 4.53 2.60
C ASP A 125 -21.52 4.09 3.73
N GLU A 126 -21.14 4.28 4.99
CA GLU A 126 -21.96 4.02 6.18
C GLU A 126 -22.75 5.26 6.63
N GLY A 127 -22.53 6.40 5.98
CA GLY A 127 -23.19 7.66 6.29
C GLY A 127 -22.49 8.48 7.37
N GLU A 128 -21.29 8.08 7.80
CA GLU A 128 -20.50 8.71 8.86
C GLU A 128 -19.48 9.70 8.31
N VAL A 129 -19.01 10.64 9.14
CA VAL A 129 -17.97 11.62 8.77
C VAL A 129 -16.64 11.16 9.33
N THR A 130 -15.94 10.30 8.58
CA THR A 130 -14.67 9.66 8.98
C THR A 130 -13.47 10.20 8.21
N GLY A 131 -13.70 10.74 7.01
CA GLY A 131 -12.65 11.07 6.05
C GLY A 131 -12.49 10.01 4.95
N ASP A 132 -13.13 8.85 5.11
CA ASP A 132 -13.30 7.86 4.03
C ASP A 132 -14.45 8.21 3.08
#